data_AF-A0A2X2VHI4-F1
#
_entry.id   AF-A0A2X2VHI4-F1
#
_cell.length_a   1.000
_cell.length_b   1.000
_cell.length_c   1.000
_cell.angle_alpha   90.00
_cell.angle_beta   90.00
_cell.angle_gamma   90.00
#
_symmetry.space_group_name_H-M   'P 1'
#
loop_
_entity.id
_entity.type
_entity.pdbx_description
1 polymer ?
#
loop_
_entity_poly.entity_id
_entity_poly.type
_entity_poly.pdbx_seq_one_letter_code
_entity_poly.pdbx_strand_id
1 'polypeptide(L)'
;MQKELKTVILFQLGNELNISSNHVGRIEKAETIPTIESLVTFCNFLEIDLLHLFTKLNEKELKKIESEINQLQKEFKNQNKRKSQ
;
A
#
# COMPACT_ATOMS: atom_id res chain seq x y z
N MET A 1 -3.67 -13.38 -12.62
CA MET A 1 -4.06 -11.96 -12.68
C MET A 1 -3.88 -11.19 -11.37
N GLN A 2 -4.70 -11.35 -10.31
CA GLN A 2 -4.54 -10.53 -9.08
C GLN A 2 -3.22 -10.78 -8.32
N LYS A 3 -2.79 -12.06 -8.24
CA LYS A 3 -1.54 -12.45 -7.59
C LYS A 3 -0.30 -11.90 -8.32
N GLU A 4 -0.34 -11.86 -9.65
CA GLU A 4 0.78 -11.35 -10.47
C GLU A 4 0.92 -9.83 -10.34
N LEU A 5 -0.21 -9.11 -10.34
CA LEU A 5 -0.21 -7.66 -10.14
C LEU A 5 0.39 -7.29 -8.77
N LYS A 6 0.03 -8.05 -7.72
CA LYS A 6 0.58 -7.85 -6.37
C LYS A 6 2.10 -8.05 -6.33
N THR A 7 2.60 -9.09 -6.99
CA THR A 7 4.06 -9.35 -7.08
C THR A 7 4.81 -8.22 -7.78
N VAL A 8 4.27 -7.71 -8.89
CA VAL A 8 4.90 -6.60 -9.63
C VAL A 8 4.96 -5.33 -8.77
N ILE A 9 3.87 -5.01 -8.06
CA ILE A 9 3.82 -3.84 -7.18
C ILE A 9 4.82 -3.97 -6.02
N LEU A 10 4.89 -5.13 -5.36
CA LEU A 10 5.84 -5.35 -4.26
C LEU A 10 7.30 -5.30 -4.73
N PHE A 11 7.57 -5.77 -5.95
CA PHE A 11 8.89 -5.68 -6.57
C PHE A 11 9.28 -4.23 -6.87
N GLN A 12 8.39 -3.47 -7.50
CA GLN A 12 8.60 -2.04 -7.77
C GLN A 12 8.80 -1.26 -6.47
N LEU A 13 7.94 -1.47 -5.47
CA LEU A 13 8.05 -0.84 -4.16
C LEU A 13 9.38 -1.18 -3.48
N GLY A 14 9.82 -2.43 -3.55
CA GLY A 14 11.14 -2.81 -3.04
C GLY A 14 12.28 -2.04 -3.70
N ASN A 15 12.25 -1.89 -5.03
CA ASN A 15 13.27 -1.13 -5.75
C ASN A 15 13.26 0.36 -5.39
N GLU A 16 12.09 1.00 -5.35
CA GLU A 16 11.96 2.43 -4.99
C GLU A 16 12.45 2.72 -3.57
N LEU A 17 12.19 1.80 -2.64
CA LEU A 17 12.58 1.96 -1.24
C LEU A 17 13.99 1.45 -0.94
N ASN A 18 14.67 0.85 -1.91
CA ASN A 18 15.92 0.11 -1.71
C ASN A 18 15.82 -0.97 -0.61
N ILE A 19 14.69 -1.68 -0.58
CA ILE A 19 14.39 -2.78 0.36
C ILE A 19 14.07 -4.04 -0.46
N SER A 20 14.49 -5.22 0.00
CA SER A 20 14.14 -6.45 -0.72
C SER A 20 12.61 -6.63 -0.82
N SER A 21 12.12 -6.95 -2.01
CA SER A 21 10.69 -7.21 -2.26
C SER A 21 10.11 -8.31 -1.36
N ASN A 22 10.95 -9.30 -0.98
CA ASN A 22 10.61 -10.31 0.01
C ASN A 22 10.33 -9.70 1.39
N HIS A 23 11.15 -8.77 1.84
CA HIS A 23 10.96 -8.10 3.13
C HIS A 23 9.68 -7.25 3.12
N VAL A 24 9.45 -6.48 2.05
CA VAL A 24 8.19 -5.73 1.85
C VAL A 24 6.98 -6.67 1.88
N GLY A 25 7.05 -7.81 1.18
CA GLY A 25 5.98 -8.81 1.16
C GLY A 25 5.71 -9.45 2.53
N ARG A 26 6.74 -9.66 3.36
CA ARG A 26 6.57 -10.17 4.73
C ARG A 26 5.90 -9.15 5.65
N ILE A 27 6.20 -7.85 5.48
CA ILE A 27 5.52 -6.77 6.20
C ILE A 27 4.03 -6.72 5.81
N GLU A 28 3.74 -6.77 4.51
CA GLU A 28 2.37 -6.74 4.00
C GLU A 28 1.50 -7.89 4.51
N LYS A 29 2.09 -9.08 4.67
CA LYS A 29 1.39 -10.26 5.22
C LYS A 29 1.36 -10.33 6.75
N ALA A 30 1.90 -9.33 7.44
CA ALA A 30 2.10 -9.36 8.90
C ALA A 30 2.96 -10.55 9.40
N GLU A 31 3.83 -11.11 8.56
CA GLU A 31 4.78 -12.17 8.90
C GLU A 31 6.06 -11.63 9.55
N THR A 32 6.24 -10.30 9.52
CA THR A 32 7.33 -9.61 10.18
C THR A 32 6.88 -8.24 10.65
N ILE A 33 7.34 -7.83 11.82
CA ILE A 33 7.11 -6.49 12.35
C ILE A 33 8.13 -5.55 11.68
N PRO A 34 7.70 -4.47 11.01
CA PRO A 34 8.64 -3.49 10.44
C PRO A 34 9.36 -2.72 11.56
N THR A 35 10.63 -2.37 11.35
CA THR A 35 11.36 -1.46 12.24
C THR A 35 10.84 -0.03 12.06
N ILE A 36 11.15 0.86 13.01
CA ILE A 36 10.84 2.29 12.87
C ILE A 36 11.53 2.87 11.62
N GLU A 37 12.78 2.49 11.30
CA GLU A 37 13.43 2.97 10.06
C GLU A 37 12.69 2.53 8.81
N SER A 38 12.22 1.27 8.81
CA SER A 38 11.41 0.74 7.72
C SER A 38 10.11 1.54 7.57
N LEU A 39 9.42 1.82 8.67
CA LEU A 39 8.19 2.63 8.67
C LEU A 39 8.43 4.06 8.18
N VAL A 40 9.49 4.73 8.64
CA VAL A 40 9.87 6.07 8.15
C VAL A 40 10.11 6.04 6.64
N THR A 41 10.76 4.99 6.13
CA THR A 41 11.03 4.82 4.70
C THR A 41 9.73 4.70 3.89
N PHE A 42 8.78 3.88 4.36
CA PHE A 42 7.45 3.78 3.74
C PHE A 42 6.67 5.10 3.83
N CYS A 43 6.67 5.75 4.99
CA CYS A 43 5.97 7.03 5.21
C CYS A 43 6.47 8.13 4.29
N ASN A 44 7.79 8.26 4.13
CA ASN A 44 8.38 9.26 3.24
C ASN A 44 7.99 9.01 1.77
N PHE A 45 7.98 7.74 1.35
CA PHE A 45 7.60 7.38 -0.02
C PHE A 45 6.11 7.59 -0.30
N LEU A 46 5.26 7.28 0.68
CA LEU A 46 3.80 7.43 0.55
C LEU A 46 3.31 8.85 0.87
N GLU A 47 4.22 9.76 1.26
CA GLU A 47 3.91 11.10 1.74
C GLU A 47 2.89 11.10 2.91
N ILE A 48 3.02 10.12 3.82
CA ILE A 48 2.18 9.95 5.01
C ILE A 48 2.98 10.35 6.25
N ASP A 49 2.42 11.22 7.09
CA ASP A 49 3.00 11.50 8.41
C ASP A 49 2.98 10.24 9.28
N LEU A 50 4.17 9.82 9.74
CA LEU A 50 4.39 8.62 10.55
C LEU A 50 3.46 8.52 11.76
N LEU A 51 3.08 9.64 12.38
CA LEU A 51 2.20 9.64 13.54
C LEU A 51 0.81 9.06 13.21
N HIS A 52 0.37 9.17 11.95
CA HIS A 52 -0.91 8.60 11.51
C HIS A 52 -0.92 7.06 11.54
N LEU A 53 0.25 6.40 11.52
CA LEU A 53 0.31 4.94 11.68
C LEU A 53 0.05 4.48 13.11
N PHE A 54 0.27 5.35 14.10
CA PHE A 54 0.13 5.04 15.52
C PHE A 54 -1.15 5.60 16.14
N THR A 55 -1.95 6.35 15.38
CA THR A 55 -3.27 6.80 15.82
C THR A 55 -4.30 5.69 15.68
N LYS A 56 -5.03 5.40 16.78
CA LYS A 56 -6.19 4.50 16.72
C LYS A 56 -7.31 5.20 15.97
N LEU A 57 -7.63 4.68 14.79
CA LEU A 57 -8.78 5.16 14.02
C LEU A 57 -10.07 4.91 14.78
N ASN A 58 -10.94 5.91 14.80
CA ASN A 58 -12.33 5.70 15.19
C ASN A 58 -13.13 5.09 14.01
N GLU A 59 -14.33 4.57 14.30
CA GLU A 59 -15.16 3.91 13.27
C GLU A 59 -15.48 4.78 12.06
N LYS A 60 -15.61 6.10 12.26
CA LYS A 60 -15.92 7.05 11.19
C LYS A 60 -14.74 7.21 10.24
N GLU A 61 -13.53 7.28 10.78
CA GLU A 61 -12.29 7.39 10.01
C GLU A 61 -12.03 6.10 9.22
N LEU A 62 -12.22 4.94 9.85
CA LEU A 62 -12.07 3.65 9.18
C LEU A 62 -13.02 3.50 7.98
N LYS A 63 -14.31 3.82 8.17
CA LYS A 63 -15.30 3.79 7.08
C LYS A 63 -14.96 4.73 5.93
N LYS A 64 -14.36 5.88 6.22
CA LYS A 64 -13.92 6.84 5.19
C LYS A 64 -12.83 6.22 4.31
N ILE A 65 -11.81 5.60 4.92
CA ILE A 65 -10.71 4.93 4.21
C ILE A 65 -11.23 3.78 3.35
N GLU A 66 -12.11 2.93 3.91
CA GLU A 66 -12.71 1.82 3.16
C GLU A 66 -13.51 2.31 1.93
N SER A 67 -14.25 3.42 2.07
CA SER A 67 -14.97 4.03 0.94
C SER A 67 -14.03 4.55 -0.14
N GLU A 68 -12.93 5.19 0.25
CA GLU A 68 -11.91 5.70 -0.67
C GLU A 68 -11.21 4.57 -1.43
N ILE A 69 -10.81 3.51 -0.75
CA ILE A 69 -10.26 2.30 -1.38
C ILE A 69 -11.23 1.75 -2.43
N ASN A 70 -12.51 1.63 -2.08
CA ASN A 70 -13.54 1.14 -2.99
C ASN A 70 -13.72 2.03 -4.22
N GLN A 71 -13.61 3.36 -4.05
CA GLN A 71 -13.68 4.31 -5.16
C GLN A 71 -12.46 4.17 -6.08
N LEU A 72 -11.25 4.21 -5.52
CA LEU A 72 -10.00 4.10 -6.28
C LEU A 72 -9.94 2.78 -7.07
N GLN A 73 -10.38 1.68 -6.48
CA GLN A 73 -10.48 0.39 -7.19
C GLN A 73 -11.44 0.42 -8.37
N LYS A 74 -12.57 1.13 -8.26
CA LYS A 74 -13.53 1.30 -9.37
C LYS A 74 -12.91 2.16 -10.47
N GLU A 75 -12.26 3.26 -10.12
CA GLU A 75 -11.61 4.17 -11.07
C GLU A 75 -10.50 3.45 -11.85
N PHE A 76 -9.63 2.69 -11.16
CA PHE A 76 -8.57 1.90 -11.80
C PHE A 76 -9.13 0.85 -12.77
N LYS A 77 -10.18 0.11 -12.38
CA LYS A 77 -10.85 -0.87 -13.27
C LYS A 77 -11.41 -0.22 -14.53
N ASN A 78 -11.97 0.98 -14.40
CA ASN A 78 -12.55 1.72 -15.52
C ASN A 78 -11.50 2.34 -16.44
N GLN A 79 -10.35 2.77 -15.91
CA GLN A 79 -9.23 3.26 -16.72
C GLN A 79 -8.63 2.16 -17.61
N ASN A 80 -8.51 0.93 -17.09
CA ASN A 80 -7.99 -0.20 -17.89
C ASN A 80 -8.95 -0.62 -19.02
N LYS A 81 -10.27 -0.49 -18.84
CA LYS A 81 -11.24 -0.73 -19.93
C LYS A 81 -11.11 0.25 -21.09
N ARG A 82 -10.78 1.52 -20.80
CA ARG A 82 -10.69 2.58 -21.82
C ARG A 82 -9.39 2.53 -22.66
N LYS A 83 -8.32 1.90 -22.16
CA LYS A 83 -7.05 1.74 -22.87
C LYS A 83 -7.00 0.52 -23.80
N SER A 84 -8.02 -0.34 -23.78
CA SER A 84 -8.12 -1.52 -24.65
C SER A 84 -9.16 -1.37 -25.78
N GLN A 85 -9.63 -0.15 -26.05
CA GLN A 85 -10.42 0.21 -27.24
C GLN A 85 -9.64 1.18 -28.11
#